data_AF-A0A1S3THQ9-F1
#
_entry.id   AF-A0A1S3THQ9-F1
#
_cell.length_a   1.000
_cell.length_b   1.000
_cell.length_c   1.000
_cell.angle_alpha   90.00
_cell.angle_beta   90.00
_cell.angle_gamma   90.00
#
_symmetry.space_group_name_H-M   'P 1'
#
loop_
_entity.id
_entity.type
_entity.pdbx_description
1 polymer ?
#
loop_
_entity_poly.entity_id
_entity_poly.type
_entity_poly.pdbx_seq_one_letter_code
_entity_poly.pdbx_strand_id
1 'polypeptide(L)'
;MASAFLKLEKLSRGGRTSRFGQWNQQYSKLSYRAASESGKMEEEEEAPSSGISRPLSEILKELNKKVPDSLVKTRHEKDGFSVRYIPWHTVNRILNLHVPEWSGEVRNITYSADAKSVSVVYRVTLYGTDAEIFRESTGTASLDDTSYGDPVQKAEAMAFRRACARLGLGLHLYHEDAS
;
A
#
# COMPACT_ATOMS: atom_id res chain seq x y z
N MET A 1 23.18 3.15 42.32
CA MET A 1 21.87 3.57 41.77
C MET A 1 21.61 2.77 40.51
N ALA A 2 21.07 1.57 40.72
CA ALA A 2 20.79 0.58 39.70
C ALA A 2 19.27 0.48 39.50
N SER A 3 18.89 -0.03 38.33
CA SER A 3 17.56 -0.56 37.99
C SER A 3 16.61 0.38 37.25
N ALA A 4 16.95 0.58 35.96
CA ALA A 4 15.98 0.76 34.89
C ALA A 4 15.84 -0.58 34.13
N PHE A 5 15.30 -1.60 34.80
CA PHE A 5 14.92 -2.89 34.22
C PHE A 5 13.77 -3.42 35.09
N LEU A 6 12.70 -3.93 34.47
CA LEU A 6 11.48 -4.51 35.06
C LEU A 6 10.31 -3.53 35.30
N LYS A 7 9.53 -3.27 34.24
CA LYS A 7 8.06 -3.30 34.31
C LYS A 7 7.45 -3.44 32.91
N LEU A 8 7.73 -4.57 32.26
CA LEU A 8 7.12 -4.97 31.00
C LEU A 8 6.64 -6.44 31.04
N GLU A 9 6.15 -6.87 32.20
CA GLU A 9 5.44 -8.14 32.33
C GLU A 9 4.28 -7.95 33.31
N LYS A 10 3.08 -7.78 32.73
CA LYS A 10 1.78 -8.27 33.22
C LYS A 10 0.69 -7.60 32.41
N LEU A 11 0.36 -8.22 31.27
CA LEU A 11 -0.99 -8.31 30.68
C LEU A 11 -0.91 -9.27 29.47
N SER A 12 -0.36 -10.47 29.72
CA SER A 12 -0.63 -11.64 28.91
C SER A 12 -1.71 -12.43 29.63
N ARG A 13 -2.95 -12.29 29.17
CA ARG A 13 -4.06 -13.25 29.37
C ARG A 13 -5.30 -12.77 28.63
N GLY A 14 -5.52 -13.32 27.44
CA GLY A 14 -6.73 -13.08 26.65
C GLY A 14 -6.55 -13.55 25.22
N GLY A 15 -6.86 -14.82 24.96
CA GLY A 15 -6.66 -15.46 23.67
C GLY A 15 -7.49 -14.85 22.54
N ARG A 16 -6.84 -14.70 21.39
CA ARG A 16 -7.37 -15.01 20.05
C ARG A 16 -6.18 -15.00 19.08
N THR A 17 -5.77 -16.18 18.64
CA THR A 17 -4.73 -16.35 17.62
C THR A 17 -5.21 -15.75 16.29
N SER A 18 -4.85 -14.50 16.06
CA SER A 18 -5.06 -13.82 14.79
C SER A 18 -4.06 -14.36 13.76
N ARG A 19 -4.58 -14.79 12.61
CA ARG A 19 -3.82 -15.25 11.42
C ARG A 19 -2.88 -14.17 10.83
N PHE A 20 -2.78 -12.99 11.44
CA PHE A 20 -1.85 -11.92 11.11
C PHE A 20 -0.39 -12.21 11.50
N GLY A 21 -0.15 -12.96 12.59
CA GLY A 21 1.22 -13.14 13.14
C GLY A 21 2.12 -14.05 12.30
N GLN A 22 1.56 -15.02 11.58
CA GLN A 22 2.32 -16.01 10.82
C GLN A 22 2.94 -15.43 9.54
N TRP A 23 2.32 -14.42 8.92
CA TRP A 23 2.82 -13.84 7.67
C TRP A 23 4.01 -12.88 7.88
N ASN A 24 4.04 -12.13 8.99
CA ASN A 24 5.19 -11.26 9.30
C ASN A 24 6.45 -12.06 9.63
N GLN A 25 6.29 -13.26 10.20
CA GLN A 25 7.41 -14.16 10.50
C GLN A 25 8.01 -14.80 9.23
N GLN A 26 7.20 -14.97 8.18
CA GLN A 26 7.64 -15.48 6.89
C GLN A 26 8.52 -14.45 6.16
N TYR A 27 8.13 -13.17 6.18
CA TYR A 27 8.91 -12.08 5.59
C TYR A 27 10.25 -11.88 6.30
N SER A 28 10.28 -11.94 7.64
CA SER A 28 11.53 -11.81 8.40
C SER A 28 12.50 -12.98 8.17
N LYS A 29 11.99 -14.19 7.93
CA LYS A 29 12.83 -15.36 7.60
C LYS A 29 13.39 -15.31 6.18
N LEU A 30 12.62 -14.79 5.22
CA LEU A 30 13.07 -14.60 3.83
C LEU A 30 14.14 -13.50 3.74
N SER A 31 13.98 -12.40 4.47
CA SER A 31 14.96 -11.31 4.49
C SER A 31 16.28 -11.70 5.17
N TYR A 32 16.24 -12.52 6.24
CA TYR A 32 17.45 -13.00 6.92
C TYR A 32 18.23 -14.02 6.09
N ARG A 33 17.56 -14.90 5.33
CA ARG A 33 18.23 -15.85 4.43
C ARG A 33 18.92 -15.15 3.26
N ALA A 34 18.25 -14.19 2.64
CA ALA A 34 18.81 -13.39 1.54
C ALA A 34 20.07 -12.61 1.96
N ALA A 35 20.14 -12.15 3.21
CA ALA A 35 21.32 -11.46 3.75
C ALA A 35 22.49 -12.41 4.09
N SER A 36 22.24 -13.72 4.25
CA SER A 36 23.28 -14.71 4.59
C SER A 36 23.91 -15.40 3.38
N GLU A 37 23.32 -15.28 2.19
CA GLU A 37 23.75 -15.99 0.98
C GLU A 37 24.66 -15.16 0.04
N SER A 38 24.99 -13.91 0.38
CA SER A 38 25.82 -13.04 -0.47
C SER A 38 27.34 -13.31 -0.41
N GLY A 39 27.75 -14.57 -0.22
CA GLY A 39 29.15 -14.93 -0.03
C GLY A 39 29.48 -16.31 -0.58
N LYS A 40 29.51 -16.45 -1.91
CA LYS A 40 30.31 -17.43 -2.68
C LYS A 40 30.18 -17.13 -4.18
N MET A 41 31.30 -16.81 -4.82
CA MET A 41 31.47 -16.82 -6.28
C MET A 41 31.65 -18.26 -6.73
N GLU A 42 30.93 -18.71 -7.77
CA GLU A 42 31.45 -19.44 -8.94
C GLU A 42 30.31 -19.94 -9.87
N GLU A 43 30.60 -19.78 -11.16
CA GLU A 43 30.07 -20.44 -12.37
C GLU A 43 28.65 -20.16 -12.91
N GLU A 44 28.62 -19.83 -14.21
CA GLU A 44 27.49 -19.51 -15.07
C GLU A 44 26.52 -20.70 -15.21
N GLU A 45 25.47 -20.72 -14.40
CA GLU A 45 24.16 -21.14 -14.89
C GLU A 45 23.40 -19.86 -15.22
N GLU A 46 22.94 -19.71 -16.47
CA GLU A 46 21.83 -18.80 -16.77
C GLU A 46 20.62 -19.29 -15.97
N ALA A 47 20.56 -18.87 -14.70
CA ALA A 47 19.31 -18.80 -13.98
C ALA A 47 18.38 -18.05 -14.93
N PRO A 48 17.17 -18.56 -15.23
CA PRO A 48 16.23 -17.77 -15.97
C PRO A 48 16.01 -16.55 -15.09
N SER A 49 16.61 -15.44 -15.48
CA SER A 49 16.16 -14.12 -15.12
C SER A 49 14.76 -14.09 -15.71
N SER A 50 13.81 -14.63 -14.94
CA SER A 50 12.40 -14.48 -15.17
C SER A 50 12.20 -13.00 -14.90
N GLY A 51 12.60 -12.20 -15.90
CA GLY A 51 12.97 -10.82 -15.78
C GLY A 51 11.81 -10.11 -15.13
N ILE A 52 12.15 -9.42 -14.04
CA ILE A 52 11.25 -8.80 -13.09
C ILE A 52 10.33 -7.76 -13.76
N SER A 53 10.62 -7.41 -15.02
CA SER A 53 9.86 -6.51 -15.85
C SER A 53 9.03 -7.27 -16.91
N ARG A 54 7.71 -7.05 -16.91
CA ARG A 54 6.80 -7.41 -18.01
C ARG A 54 6.49 -6.17 -18.85
N PRO A 55 5.99 -6.32 -20.09
CA PRO A 55 5.48 -5.18 -20.85
C PRO A 55 4.41 -4.43 -20.06
N LEU A 56 4.38 -3.11 -20.19
CA LEU A 56 3.46 -2.25 -19.44
C LEU A 56 1.99 -2.63 -19.68
N SER A 57 1.68 -3.08 -20.90
CA SER A 57 0.34 -3.56 -21.27
C SER A 57 -0.12 -4.76 -20.42
N GLU A 58 0.76 -5.71 -20.11
CA GLU A 58 0.45 -6.85 -19.26
C GLU A 58 0.25 -6.44 -17.81
N ILE A 59 1.12 -5.55 -17.30
CA ILE A 59 1.01 -4.98 -15.96
C ILE A 59 -0.36 -4.31 -15.77
N LEU A 60 -0.73 -3.43 -16.70
CA LEU A 60 -2.01 -2.72 -16.64
C LEU A 60 -3.20 -3.69 -16.77
N LYS A 61 -3.09 -4.75 -17.58
CA LYS A 61 -4.12 -5.79 -17.68
C LYS A 61 -4.31 -6.53 -16.35
N GLU A 62 -3.24 -6.86 -15.65
CA GLU A 62 -3.30 -7.48 -14.32
C GLU A 62 -3.90 -6.54 -13.27
N LEU A 63 -3.47 -5.28 -13.23
CA LEU A 63 -3.97 -4.28 -12.27
C LEU A 63 -5.46 -3.95 -12.47
N ASN A 64 -5.98 -4.05 -13.71
CA ASN A 64 -7.39 -3.83 -14.01
C ASN A 64 -8.31 -4.98 -13.57
N LYS A 65 -7.78 -6.13 -13.12
CA LYS A 65 -8.61 -7.22 -12.60
C LYS A 65 -9.36 -6.77 -11.36
N LYS A 66 -10.58 -7.29 -11.17
CA LYS A 66 -11.36 -7.04 -9.96
C LYS A 66 -10.59 -7.54 -8.74
N VAL A 67 -10.55 -6.71 -7.71
CA VAL A 67 -9.94 -7.06 -6.43
C VAL A 67 -10.96 -7.92 -5.67
N PRO A 68 -10.56 -9.07 -5.10
CA PRO A 68 -11.48 -9.90 -4.33
C PRO A 68 -12.16 -9.14 -3.19
N ASP A 69 -13.46 -9.37 -2.99
CA ASP A 69 -14.25 -8.68 -1.96
C ASP A 69 -13.71 -8.88 -0.53
N SER A 70 -12.95 -9.96 -0.29
CA SER A 70 -12.29 -10.21 1.00
C SER A 70 -11.24 -9.14 1.38
N LEU A 71 -10.69 -8.45 0.37
CA LEU A 71 -9.72 -7.36 0.53
C LEU A 71 -10.38 -5.97 0.52
N VAL A 72 -11.67 -5.90 0.19
CA VAL A 72 -12.46 -4.67 0.18
C VAL A 72 -13.07 -4.44 1.56
N LYS A 73 -13.11 -3.18 1.98
CA LYS A 73 -13.75 -2.73 3.23
C LYS A 73 -14.85 -1.75 2.92
N THR A 74 -15.81 -1.66 3.82
CA THR A 74 -16.91 -0.71 3.74
C THR A 74 -16.80 0.25 4.92
N ARG A 75 -16.85 1.55 4.63
CA ARG A 75 -16.98 2.61 5.64
C ARG A 75 -18.35 3.24 5.48
N HIS A 76 -19.02 3.48 6.61
CA HIS A 76 -20.24 4.27 6.65
C HIS A 76 -19.87 5.72 6.92
N GLU A 77 -20.27 6.63 6.02
CA GLU A 77 -20.14 8.06 6.23
C GLU A 77 -21.29 8.56 7.12
N LYS A 78 -21.11 9.75 7.71
CA LYS A 78 -22.11 10.37 8.61
C LYS A 78 -23.48 10.56 7.96
N ASP A 79 -23.49 10.71 6.63
CA ASP A 79 -24.69 10.94 5.83
C ASP A 79 -25.42 9.64 5.44
N GLY A 80 -25.03 8.50 6.01
CA GLY A 80 -25.66 7.19 5.76
C GLY A 80 -25.17 6.45 4.51
N PHE A 81 -24.36 7.08 3.67
CA PHE A 81 -23.77 6.45 2.50
C PHE A 81 -22.64 5.46 2.89
N SER A 82 -22.71 4.25 2.35
CA SER A 82 -21.64 3.26 2.49
C SER A 82 -20.66 3.36 1.33
N VAL A 83 -19.39 3.62 1.63
CA VAL A 83 -18.31 3.67 0.64
C VAL A 83 -17.46 2.42 0.74
N ARG A 84 -17.36 1.68 -0.37
CA ARG A 84 -16.41 0.57 -0.50
C ARG A 84 -15.02 1.09 -0.86
N TYR A 85 -13.98 0.52 -0.26
CA TYR A 85 -12.60 0.93 -0.51
C TYR A 85 -11.61 -0.20 -0.23
N ILE A 86 -10.42 -0.09 -0.84
CA ILE A 86 -9.27 -0.94 -0.52
C ILE A 86 -8.39 -0.18 0.48
N PRO A 87 -7.97 -0.75 1.62
CA PRO A 87 -7.00 -0.11 2.51
C PRO A 87 -5.67 0.14 1.81
N TRP A 88 -4.97 1.24 2.16
CA TRP A 88 -3.74 1.64 1.45
C TRP A 88 -2.65 0.57 1.48
N HIS A 89 -2.47 -0.12 2.61
CA HIS A 89 -1.46 -1.17 2.76
C HIS A 89 -1.76 -2.39 1.90
N THR A 90 -3.04 -2.65 1.64
CA THR A 90 -3.47 -3.71 0.71
C THR A 90 -3.16 -3.32 -0.73
N VAL A 91 -3.41 -2.06 -1.12
CA VAL A 91 -3.01 -1.54 -2.44
C VAL A 91 -1.50 -1.66 -2.63
N ASN A 92 -0.71 -1.26 -1.62
CA ASN A 92 0.75 -1.39 -1.64
C ASN A 92 1.21 -2.84 -1.83
N ARG A 93 0.55 -3.78 -1.16
CA ARG A 93 0.85 -5.21 -1.30
C ARG A 93 0.52 -5.76 -2.69
N ILE A 94 -0.58 -5.30 -3.29
CA ILE A 94 -0.96 -5.68 -4.66
C ILE A 94 0.07 -5.13 -5.65
N LEU A 95 0.51 -3.87 -5.51
CA LEU A 95 1.59 -3.32 -6.34
C LEU A 95 2.87 -4.13 -6.22
N ASN A 96 3.35 -4.41 -5.00
CA ASN A 96 4.56 -5.22 -4.79
C ASN A 96 4.47 -6.62 -5.42
N LEU A 97 3.26 -7.19 -5.55
CA LEU A 97 3.05 -8.50 -6.14
C LEU A 97 3.07 -8.48 -7.68
N HIS A 98 2.44 -7.45 -8.28
CA HIS A 98 2.25 -7.39 -9.73
C HIS A 98 3.28 -6.53 -10.46
N VAL A 99 3.85 -5.54 -9.77
CA VAL A 99 4.76 -4.53 -10.32
C VAL A 99 5.85 -4.24 -9.28
N PRO A 100 6.80 -5.16 -9.04
CA PRO A 100 7.80 -5.01 -7.98
C PRO A 100 8.68 -3.76 -8.11
N GLU A 101 8.80 -3.20 -9.32
CA GLU A 101 9.65 -2.05 -9.61
C GLU A 101 8.93 -0.69 -9.49
N TRP A 102 7.67 -0.65 -9.04
CA TRP A 102 6.92 0.60 -8.91
C TRP A 102 7.56 1.60 -7.95
N SER A 103 7.32 2.90 -8.18
CA SER A 103 7.72 3.97 -7.27
C SER A 103 6.54 4.88 -6.93
N GLY A 104 6.60 5.47 -5.74
CA GLY A 104 5.60 6.41 -5.24
C GLY A 104 6.26 7.59 -4.57
N GLU A 105 5.76 8.79 -4.85
CA GLU A 105 6.30 10.02 -4.26
C GLU A 105 5.22 11.07 -4.00
N VAL A 106 5.40 11.83 -2.93
CA VAL A 106 4.61 13.03 -2.65
C VAL A 106 5.14 14.17 -3.50
N ARG A 107 4.28 14.73 -4.35
CA ARG A 107 4.61 15.83 -5.27
C ARG A 107 4.41 17.19 -4.63
N ASN A 108 3.37 17.31 -3.82
CA ASN A 108 3.03 18.57 -3.16
C ASN A 108 2.19 18.31 -1.91
N ILE A 109 2.36 19.16 -0.90
CA ILE A 109 1.54 19.24 0.31
C ILE A 109 1.09 20.68 0.45
N THR A 110 -0.23 20.91 0.49
CA THR A 110 -0.81 22.26 0.57
C THR A 110 -1.84 22.31 1.67
N TYR A 111 -1.63 23.20 2.64
CA TYR A 111 -2.61 23.51 3.68
C TYR A 111 -3.62 24.53 3.14
N SER A 112 -4.88 24.38 3.51
CA SER A 112 -5.91 25.36 3.16
C SER A 112 -5.65 26.70 3.84
N ALA A 113 -6.09 27.80 3.21
CA ALA A 113 -5.87 29.15 3.73
C ALA A 113 -6.49 29.39 5.12
N ASP A 114 -7.55 28.64 5.45
CA ASP A 114 -8.22 28.67 6.75
C ASP A 114 -7.60 27.70 7.79
N ALA A 115 -6.51 27.02 7.43
CA ALA A 115 -5.83 26.02 8.24
C ALA A 115 -6.74 24.90 8.78
N LYS A 116 -7.83 24.56 8.06
CA LYS A 116 -8.75 23.47 8.46
C LYS A 116 -8.47 22.14 7.77
N SER A 117 -7.69 22.15 6.70
CA SER A 117 -7.42 20.95 5.91
C SER A 117 -6.03 20.96 5.29
N VAL A 118 -5.56 19.78 4.95
CA VAL A 118 -4.35 19.55 4.16
C VAL A 118 -4.68 18.72 2.94
N SER A 119 -4.14 19.12 1.79
CA SER A 119 -4.23 18.39 0.53
C SER A 119 -2.85 17.90 0.11
N VAL A 120 -2.77 16.64 -0.30
CA VAL A 120 -1.54 15.99 -0.75
C VAL A 120 -1.72 15.54 -2.19
N VAL A 121 -0.77 15.88 -3.07
CA VAL A 121 -0.67 15.34 -4.42
C VAL A 121 0.36 14.23 -4.41
N TYR A 122 -0.03 13.04 -4.87
CA TYR A 122 0.82 11.86 -4.90
C TYR A 122 0.94 11.31 -6.31
N ARG A 123 2.16 10.92 -6.71
CA ARG A 123 2.47 10.29 -7.99
C ARG A 123 2.80 8.82 -7.77
N VAL A 124 2.20 7.95 -8.57
CA VAL A 124 2.59 6.53 -8.69
C VAL A 124 3.15 6.32 -10.10
N THR A 125 4.34 5.74 -10.18
CA THR A 125 5.00 5.39 -11.44
C THR A 125 5.16 3.87 -11.52
N LEU A 126 4.77 3.31 -12.66
CA LEU A 126 5.00 1.91 -13.00
C LEU A 126 6.05 1.84 -14.10
N TYR A 127 6.90 0.83 -14.01
CA TYR A 127 7.96 0.57 -14.98
C TYR A 127 7.66 -0.77 -15.65
N GLY A 128 7.54 -0.75 -16.98
CA GLY A 128 7.53 -1.94 -17.82
C GLY A 128 8.85 -2.06 -18.58
N THR A 129 9.04 -3.19 -19.26
CA THR A 129 10.20 -3.38 -20.16
C THR A 129 10.25 -2.39 -21.32
N ASP A 130 9.08 -1.96 -21.78
CA ASP A 130 8.87 -1.19 -23.00
C ASP A 130 8.61 0.30 -22.73
N ALA A 131 8.02 0.63 -21.59
CA ALA A 131 7.68 2.01 -21.22
C ALA A 131 7.52 2.19 -19.70
N GLU A 132 7.66 3.44 -19.27
CA GLU A 132 7.20 3.91 -17.96
C GLU A 132 5.89 4.70 -18.09
N ILE A 133 5.04 4.64 -17.07
CA ILE A 133 3.84 5.46 -16.97
C ILE A 133 3.65 5.93 -15.53
N PHE A 134 3.19 7.16 -15.36
CA PHE A 134 2.79 7.67 -14.06
C PHE A 134 1.39 8.25 -14.06
N ARG A 135 0.73 8.18 -12.91
CA ARG A 135 -0.54 8.86 -12.64
C ARG A 135 -0.46 9.58 -11.30
N GLU A 136 -1.04 10.77 -11.29
CA GLU A 136 -1.12 11.60 -10.10
C GLU A 136 -2.56 11.69 -9.60
N SER A 137 -2.71 11.81 -8.28
CA SER A 137 -4.01 12.13 -7.69
C SER A 137 -3.85 12.89 -6.38
N THR A 138 -4.97 13.40 -5.89
CA THR A 138 -5.03 14.25 -4.70
C THR A 138 -5.90 13.61 -3.64
N GLY A 139 -5.46 13.72 -2.39
CA GLY A 139 -6.23 13.42 -1.19
C GLY A 139 -6.27 14.64 -0.29
N THR A 140 -7.39 14.83 0.39
CA THR A 140 -7.59 15.96 1.30
C THR A 140 -8.13 15.42 2.62
N ALA A 141 -7.54 15.87 3.73
CA ALA A 141 -7.94 15.51 5.08
C ALA A 141 -8.15 16.78 5.90
N SER A 142 -9.13 16.74 6.81
CA SER A 142 -9.31 17.82 7.79
C SER A 142 -8.27 17.69 8.90
N LEU A 143 -7.77 18.83 9.39
CA LEU A 143 -6.86 18.87 10.55
C LEU A 143 -7.58 18.57 11.87
N ASP A 144 -8.89 18.75 11.93
CA ASP A 144 -9.71 18.47 13.12
C ASP A 144 -10.06 16.98 13.26
N ASP A 145 -9.77 16.17 12.23
CA ASP A 145 -10.07 14.75 12.22
C ASP A 145 -9.00 13.94 12.95
N THR A 146 -9.26 13.66 14.22
CA THR A 146 -8.35 12.92 15.13
C THR A 146 -8.53 11.39 15.06
N SER A 147 -9.33 10.88 14.12
CA SER A 147 -9.73 9.47 14.12
C SER A 147 -8.59 8.49 13.85
N TYR A 148 -7.69 8.79 12.92
CA TYR A 148 -6.65 7.85 12.50
C TYR A 148 -5.46 8.53 11.79
N GLY A 149 -4.29 8.47 12.44
CA GLY A 149 -3.04 9.01 11.90
C GLY A 149 -3.00 10.54 11.87
N ASP A 150 -1.90 11.09 11.39
CA ASP A 150 -1.81 12.53 11.10
C ASP A 150 -2.61 12.88 9.81
N PRO A 151 -3.18 14.09 9.70
CA PRO A 151 -3.89 14.54 8.51
C PRO A 151 -3.09 14.40 7.21
N VAL A 152 -1.77 14.63 7.22
CA VAL A 152 -0.93 14.46 6.02
C VAL A 152 -0.89 12.99 5.60
N GLN A 153 -0.63 12.06 6.53
CA GLN A 153 -0.66 10.62 6.26
C GLN A 153 -2.01 10.14 5.72
N LYS A 154 -3.11 10.71 6.23
CA LYS A 154 -4.45 10.40 5.75
C LYS A 154 -4.67 10.89 4.33
N ALA A 155 -4.30 12.14 4.05
CA ALA A 155 -4.38 12.74 2.73
C ALA A 155 -3.48 11.99 1.72
N GLU A 156 -2.27 11.61 2.11
CA GLU A 156 -1.36 10.80 1.31
C GLU A 156 -1.96 9.43 0.97
N ALA A 157 -2.48 8.71 1.96
CA ALA A 157 -3.12 7.40 1.75
C ALA A 157 -4.38 7.49 0.85
N MET A 158 -5.08 8.62 0.85
CA MET A 158 -6.17 8.89 -0.09
C MET A 158 -5.64 9.14 -1.51
N ALA A 159 -4.64 10.00 -1.64
CA ALA A 159 -4.01 10.35 -2.91
C ALA A 159 -3.39 9.11 -3.59
N PHE A 160 -2.62 8.31 -2.84
CA PHE A 160 -1.99 7.08 -3.30
C PHE A 160 -3.01 6.10 -3.90
N ARG A 161 -4.08 5.78 -3.16
CA ARG A 161 -5.11 4.84 -3.64
C ARG A 161 -5.81 5.34 -4.90
N ARG A 162 -6.07 6.64 -4.99
CA ARG A 162 -6.69 7.26 -6.17
C ARG A 162 -5.75 7.28 -7.37
N ALA A 163 -4.44 7.49 -7.16
CA ALA A 163 -3.43 7.37 -8.20
C ALA A 163 -3.34 5.93 -8.73
N CYS A 164 -3.39 4.92 -7.86
CA CYS A 164 -3.49 3.52 -8.24
C CYS A 164 -4.77 3.20 -9.02
N ALA A 165 -5.91 3.77 -8.63
CA ALA A 165 -7.16 3.59 -9.38
C ALA A 165 -7.08 4.15 -10.81
N ARG A 166 -6.35 5.24 -11.03
CA ARG A 166 -6.07 5.77 -12.39
C ARG A 166 -5.19 4.85 -13.24
N LEU A 167 -4.51 3.90 -12.62
CA LEU A 167 -3.74 2.82 -13.27
C LEU A 167 -4.57 1.52 -13.40
N GLY A 168 -5.84 1.53 -12.98
CA GLY A 168 -6.77 0.39 -13.05
C GLY A 168 -7.00 -0.32 -11.72
N LEU A 169 -6.08 -0.20 -10.76
CA LEU A 169 -6.14 -0.94 -9.49
C LEU A 169 -7.28 -0.42 -8.59
N GLY A 170 -8.31 -1.25 -8.43
CA GLY A 170 -9.49 -0.89 -7.63
C GLY A 170 -10.44 0.08 -8.33
N LEU A 171 -10.25 0.33 -9.63
CA LEU A 171 -11.10 1.23 -10.42
C LEU A 171 -12.57 0.78 -10.43
N HIS A 172 -12.82 -0.53 -10.44
CA HIS A 172 -14.17 -1.12 -10.40
C HIS A 172 -15.00 -0.71 -9.16
N LEU A 173 -14.38 -0.19 -8.09
CA LEU A 173 -15.10 0.29 -6.91
C LEU A 173 -15.76 1.67 -7.11
N TYR A 174 -15.38 2.39 -8.17
CA TYR A 174 -15.93 3.69 -8.53
C TYR A 174 -17.09 3.60 -9.51
N HIS A 175 -17.28 2.45 -10.14
CA HIS A 175 -18.48 2.22 -10.93
C HIS A 175 -19.62 2.05 -9.94
N GLU A 176 -20.65 2.89 -10.07
CA GLU A 176 -21.95 2.54 -9.51
C GLU A 176 -22.27 1.14 -10.06
N ASP A 177 -22.61 0.20 -9.18
CA ASP A 177 -23.08 -1.10 -9.64
C ASP A 177 -24.16 -0.76 -10.67
N ALA A 178 -23.94 -1.14 -11.94
CA ALA A 178 -24.99 -1.14 -12.93
C ALA A 178 -25.98 -2.22 -12.46
N SER A 179 -26.76 -1.86 -11.45
CA SER A 179 -27.82 -2.63 -10.84
C SER A 179 -29.00 -2.68 -11.78
#